data_AF-A0A970JWM6-F1
#
_entry.id   AF-A0A970JWM6-F1
#
_cell.length_a   1.000
_cell.length_b   1.000
_cell.length_c   1.000
_cell.angle_alpha   90.00
_cell.angle_beta   90.00
_cell.angle_gamma   90.00
#
_symmetry.space_group_name_H-M   'P 1'
#
loop_
_entity.id
_entity.type
_entity.pdbx_description
1 polymer ?
#
loop_
_entity_poly.entity_id
_entity_poly.type
_entity_poly.pdbx_seq_one_letter_code
_entity_poly.pdbx_strand_id
1 'polypeptide(L)'
;MNAKEIKFDKGWKYLVYFDIVLPGIVFLLALLTKSPFLSKLFHSYETFVVSPIPNFVTLTGIIGLVYHLGIIIYTIIKKNYRDLMICLSITILVALFFYFELNYQIIKPLVFY
;
A
#
# COMPACT_ATOMS: atom_id res chain seq x y z
N MET A 1 13.82 18.74 -20.18
CA MET A 1 13.61 18.55 -18.73
C MET A 1 14.58 17.48 -18.24
N ASN A 2 15.46 17.83 -17.31
CA ASN A 2 16.53 16.98 -16.82
C ASN A 2 15.96 16.07 -15.71
N ALA A 3 15.83 14.77 -15.95
CA ALA A 3 15.25 13.78 -15.02
C ALA A 3 16.19 13.44 -13.84
N LYS A 4 16.93 14.42 -13.32
CA LYS A 4 18.09 14.19 -12.43
C LYS A 4 17.85 14.47 -10.94
N GLU A 5 16.65 14.82 -10.49
CA GLU A 5 16.46 15.22 -9.08
C GLU A 5 15.23 14.65 -8.36
N ILE A 6 14.69 13.51 -8.79
CA ILE A 6 13.94 12.69 -7.83
C ILE A 6 14.98 12.05 -6.91
N LYS A 7 15.38 12.73 -5.84
CA LYS A 7 16.18 12.13 -4.77
C LYS A 7 15.32 11.07 -4.10
N PHE A 8 15.44 9.83 -4.56
CA PHE A 8 14.93 8.61 -3.94
C PHE A 8 15.63 8.41 -2.58
N ASP A 9 15.29 9.26 -1.61
CA ASP A 9 16.08 9.43 -0.38
C ASP A 9 15.73 8.36 0.67
N LYS A 10 14.44 8.05 0.87
CA LYS A 10 13.98 7.19 1.97
C LYS A 10 12.92 6.18 1.51
N GLY A 11 13.17 4.90 1.76
CA GLY A 11 12.30 3.77 1.42
C GLY A 11 10.91 3.89 2.04
N TRP A 12 10.84 4.32 3.31
CA TRP A 12 9.55 4.43 4.02
C TRP A 12 8.56 5.38 3.34
N LYS A 13 9.04 6.39 2.61
CA LYS A 13 8.17 7.33 1.89
C LYS A 13 7.36 6.63 0.80
N TYR A 14 7.94 5.62 0.16
CA TYR A 14 7.25 4.83 -0.86
C TYR A 14 6.17 3.96 -0.23
N LEU A 15 6.48 3.31 0.89
CA LEU A 15 5.48 2.54 1.64
C LEU A 15 4.32 3.44 2.07
N VAL A 16 4.59 4.57 2.73
CA VAL A 16 3.52 5.53 3.11
C VAL A 16 2.71 6.00 1.89
N TYR A 17 3.38 6.29 0.77
CA TYR A 17 2.69 6.75 -0.42
C TYR A 17 1.74 5.70 -0.99
N PHE A 18 2.24 4.47 -1.19
CA PHE A 18 1.47 3.39 -1.81
C PHE A 18 0.47 2.75 -0.85
N ASP A 19 0.78 2.64 0.45
CA ASP A 19 -0.08 1.97 1.43
C ASP A 19 -1.10 2.89 2.10
N ILE A 20 -0.88 4.20 2.10
CA ILE A 20 -1.71 5.14 2.89
C ILE A 20 -2.22 6.28 2.03
N VAL A 21 -1.31 7.04 1.39
CA VAL A 21 -1.69 8.28 0.71
C VAL A 21 -2.57 7.99 -0.51
N LEU A 22 -2.09 7.13 -1.42
CA LEU A 22 -2.83 6.79 -2.63
C LEU A 22 -4.19 6.13 -2.33
N PRO A 23 -4.28 5.05 -1.52
CA PRO A 23 -5.57 4.45 -1.18
C PRO A 23 -6.47 5.41 -0.42
N GLY A 24 -5.92 6.25 0.46
CA GLY A 24 -6.67 7.29 1.17
C GLY A 24 -7.29 8.33 0.24
N ILE A 25 -6.57 8.77 -0.80
CA ILE A 25 -7.12 9.67 -1.83
C ILE A 25 -8.26 8.99 -2.59
N VAL A 26 -8.06 7.75 -3.04
CA VAL A 26 -9.10 7.00 -3.78
C VAL A 26 -10.34 6.79 -2.89
N PHE A 27 -10.13 6.43 -1.62
CA PHE A 27 -11.19 6.29 -0.61
C PHE A 27 -12.00 7.58 -0.45
N LEU A 28 -11.34 8.71 -0.23
CA LEU A 28 -12.01 10.00 -0.06
C LEU A 28 -12.80 10.39 -1.31
N LEU A 29 -12.23 10.21 -2.50
CA LEU A 29 -12.94 10.47 -3.76
C LEU A 29 -14.16 9.55 -3.91
N ALA A 30 -14.02 8.25 -3.62
CA ALA A 30 -15.13 7.30 -3.65
C ALA A 30 -16.24 7.68 -2.67
N LEU A 31 -15.87 8.10 -1.45
CA LEU A 31 -16.80 8.47 -0.39
C LEU A 31 -17.58 9.76 -0.72
N LEU A 32 -16.91 10.77 -1.26
CA LEU A 32 -17.48 12.07 -1.61
C LEU A 32 -18.35 12.00 -2.86
N THR A 33 -17.91 11.28 -3.89
CA THR A 33 -18.63 11.18 -5.16
C THR A 33 -19.69 10.09 -5.17
N LYS A 34 -19.69 9.19 -4.17
CA LYS A 34 -20.53 7.99 -4.13
C LYS A 34 -20.40 7.12 -5.39
N SER A 35 -19.22 7.13 -6.01
CA SER A 35 -18.95 6.41 -7.26
C SER A 35 -18.69 4.91 -7.01
N PRO A 36 -19.47 4.00 -7.62
CA PRO A 36 -19.21 2.57 -7.55
C PRO A 36 -17.88 2.18 -8.19
N PHE A 37 -17.47 2.89 -9.25
CA PHE A 37 -16.19 2.65 -9.92
C PHE A 37 -15.01 2.93 -8.99
N LEU A 38 -15.01 4.08 -8.30
CA LEU A 38 -13.94 4.43 -7.37
C LEU A 38 -13.91 3.51 -6.15
N SER A 39 -15.08 3.04 -5.69
CA SER A 39 -15.17 2.06 -4.59
C SER A 39 -14.56 0.71 -4.99
N LYS A 40 -14.85 0.24 -6.21
CA LYS A 40 -14.21 -0.97 -6.79
C LYS A 40 -12.71 -0.76 -6.98
N LEU A 41 -12.29 0.41 -7.46
CA LEU A 41 -10.88 0.75 -7.65
C LEU A 41 -10.12 0.73 -6.32
N PHE A 42 -10.68 1.35 -5.27
CA PHE A 42 -10.12 1.30 -3.92
C PHE A 42 -9.97 -0.15 -3.45
N HIS A 43 -11.03 -0.95 -3.56
CA HIS A 43 -10.99 -2.36 -3.15
C HIS A 43 -9.94 -3.17 -3.90
N SER A 44 -9.87 -3.04 -5.22
CA SER A 44 -8.87 -3.73 -6.04
C SER A 44 -7.46 -3.26 -5.69
N TYR A 45 -7.26 -1.96 -5.48
CA TYR A 45 -5.96 -1.42 -5.10
C TYR A 45 -5.50 -1.97 -3.73
N GLU A 46 -6.38 -1.97 -2.72
CA GLU A 46 -6.11 -2.57 -1.42
C GLU A 46 -5.73 -4.06 -1.54
N THR A 47 -6.48 -4.81 -2.34
CA THR A 47 -6.33 -6.26 -2.47
C THR A 47 -5.09 -6.69 -3.26
N PHE A 48 -4.76 -5.97 -4.34
CA PHE A 48 -3.66 -6.34 -5.23
C PHE A 48 -2.36 -5.63 -4.90
N VAL A 49 -2.43 -4.35 -4.53
CA VAL A 49 -1.25 -3.48 -4.39
C VAL A 49 -0.88 -3.28 -2.94
N VAL A 50 -1.81 -2.93 -2.05
CA VAL A 50 -1.48 -2.62 -0.64
C VAL A 50 -1.19 -3.89 0.14
N SER A 51 -2.05 -4.91 0.04
CA SER A 51 -1.91 -6.15 0.81
C SER A 51 -0.55 -6.82 0.56
N PRO A 52 0.31 -6.98 1.58
CA PRO A 52 1.55 -7.73 1.46
C PRO A 52 1.35 -9.22 1.76
N ILE A 53 0.11 -9.67 1.98
CA ILE A 53 -0.21 -11.07 2.29
C ILE A 53 -0.60 -11.77 0.98
N PRO A 54 0.26 -12.62 0.41
CA PRO A 54 -0.03 -13.28 -0.85
C PRO A 54 -1.12 -14.34 -0.66
N ASN A 55 -2.11 -14.34 -1.55
CA ASN A 55 -3.02 -15.46 -1.72
C ASN A 55 -2.78 -16.07 -3.11
N PHE A 56 -2.18 -17.25 -3.14
CA PHE A 56 -1.81 -17.93 -4.40
C PHE A 56 -3.00 -18.50 -5.16
N VAL A 57 -4.17 -18.66 -4.53
CA VAL A 57 -5.40 -19.11 -5.19
C VAL A 57 -6.00 -17.99 -6.02
N THR A 58 -6.06 -16.78 -5.45
CA THR A 58 -6.64 -15.60 -6.13
C THR A 58 -5.59 -14.71 -6.80
N LEU A 59 -4.31 -15.03 -6.65
CA LEU A 59 -3.15 -14.26 -7.13
C LEU A 59 -3.15 -12.79 -6.65
N THR A 60 -3.66 -12.57 -5.43
CA THR A 60 -3.72 -11.25 -4.78
C THR A 60 -2.57 -11.07 -3.79
N GLY A 61 -2.24 -9.82 -3.45
CA GLY A 61 -1.17 -9.46 -2.52
C GLY A 61 0.27 -9.78 -2.95
N ILE A 62 0.48 -10.41 -4.10
CA ILE A 62 1.82 -10.72 -4.62
C ILE A 62 2.58 -9.44 -4.97
N ILE A 63 1.93 -8.49 -5.66
CA ILE A 63 2.54 -7.20 -5.99
C ILE A 63 2.91 -6.45 -4.71
N GLY A 64 1.96 -6.42 -3.75
CA GLY A 64 2.16 -5.87 -2.41
C GLY A 64 3.41 -6.41 -1.73
N LEU A 65 3.53 -7.72 -1.64
CA LEU A 65 4.69 -8.38 -1.04
C LEU A 65 6.00 -8.03 -1.77
N VAL A 66 6.00 -8.10 -3.11
CA VAL A 66 7.20 -7.87 -3.92
C VAL A 66 7.73 -6.46 -3.72
N TYR A 67 6.87 -5.45 -3.72
CA TYR A 67 7.34 -4.07 -3.61
C TYR A 67 7.78 -3.74 -2.17
N HIS A 68 7.10 -4.27 -1.15
CA HIS A 68 7.55 -4.16 0.26
C HIS A 68 8.93 -4.78 0.45
N LEU A 69 9.13 -6.02 -0.03
CA LEU A 69 10.43 -6.69 0.01
C LEU A 69 11.49 -5.91 -0.78
N GLY A 70 11.14 -5.41 -1.97
CA GLY A 70 12.04 -4.61 -2.79
C GLY A 70 12.53 -3.36 -2.06
N ILE A 71 11.64 -2.64 -1.38
CA ILE A 71 12.01 -1.45 -0.58
C ILE A 71 12.87 -1.84 0.62
N ILE A 72 12.51 -2.91 1.35
CA ILE A 72 13.30 -3.40 2.49
C ILE A 72 14.72 -3.77 2.03
N ILE A 73 14.85 -4.60 0.99
CA ILE A 73 16.13 -5.01 0.41
C ILE A 73 16.94 -3.79 -0.02
N TYR A 74 16.31 -2.82 -0.67
CA TYR A 74 16.96 -1.57 -1.06
C TYR A 74 17.53 -0.79 0.14
N THR A 75 16.77 -0.68 1.24
CA THR A 75 17.24 -0.01 2.46
C THR A 75 18.38 -0.76 3.16
N ILE A 76 18.37 -2.10 3.11
CA ILE A 76 19.48 -2.95 3.59
C ILE A 76 20.75 -2.69 2.78
N ILE A 77 20.66 -2.67 1.44
CA ILE A 77 21.79 -2.41 0.54
C ILE A 77 22.39 -1.02 0.81
N LYS A 78 21.55 -0.02 1.06
CA LYS A 78 21.97 1.34 1.45
C LYS A 78 22.57 1.43 2.85
N LYS A 79 22.50 0.37 3.66
CA LYS A 79 22.91 0.34 5.08
C LYS A 79 22.24 1.45 5.93
N ASN A 80 21.03 1.86 5.55
CA ASN A 80 20.28 2.87 6.28
C ASN A 80 19.34 2.21 7.29
N TYR A 81 19.89 1.82 8.45
CA TYR A 81 19.15 1.06 9.46
C TYR A 81 17.94 1.82 10.04
N ARG A 82 18.00 3.16 10.10
CA ARG A 82 16.86 3.96 10.56
C ARG A 82 15.69 3.88 9.58
N ASP A 83 15.97 3.98 8.29
CA ASP A 83 14.97 3.81 7.22
C ASP A 83 14.42 2.38 7.20
N LEU A 84 15.31 1.38 7.32
CA LEU A 84 14.93 -0.03 7.42
C LEU A 84 13.95 -0.31 8.57
N MET A 85 14.22 0.21 9.77
CA MET A 85 13.33 0.02 10.93
C MET A 85 11.94 0.61 10.70
N ILE A 86 11.86 1.77 10.03
CA ILE A 86 10.58 2.38 9.68
C ILE A 86 9.88 1.54 8.62
N CYS A 87 10.59 1.08 7.58
CA CYS A 87 10.03 0.22 6.56
C CYS A 87 9.45 -1.07 7.15
N LEU A 88 10.21 -1.77 7.99
CA LEU A 88 9.75 -2.99 8.66
C LEU A 88 8.50 -2.73 9.51
N SER A 89 8.48 -1.62 10.24
CA SER A 89 7.34 -1.23 11.07
C SER A 89 6.09 -1.00 10.22
N ILE A 90 6.21 -0.27 9.10
CA ILE A 90 5.09 -0.05 8.17
C ILE A 90 4.62 -1.38 7.58
N THR A 91 5.53 -2.21 7.06
CA THR A 91 5.19 -3.52 6.48
C THR A 91 4.41 -4.39 7.48
N ILE A 92 4.85 -4.44 8.74
CA ILE A 92 4.17 -5.22 9.79
C ILE A 92 2.79 -4.64 10.06
N LEU A 93 2.65 -3.33 10.19
CA LEU A 93 1.36 -2.69 10.42
C LEU A 93 0.38 -2.93 9.27
N VAL A 94 0.84 -2.82 8.02
CA VAL A 94 0.02 -3.11 6.83
C VAL A 94 -0.36 -4.59 6.80
N ALA A 95 0.59 -5.50 7.05
CA ALA A 95 0.29 -6.93 7.13
C ALA A 95 -0.76 -7.23 8.22
N LEU A 96 -0.63 -6.65 9.42
CA LEU A 96 -1.62 -6.82 10.49
C LEU A 96 -2.98 -6.24 10.10
N PHE A 97 -3.00 -5.10 9.42
CA PHE A 97 -4.24 -4.49 8.92
C PHE A 97 -5.04 -5.43 8.00
N PHE A 98 -4.36 -6.15 7.09
CA PHE A 98 -5.01 -7.18 6.27
C PHE A 98 -5.28 -8.48 7.01
N TYR A 99 -4.37 -8.90 7.90
CA TYR A 99 -4.53 -10.13 8.68
C TYR A 99 -5.75 -10.09 9.59
N PHE A 100 -6.03 -8.94 10.20
CA PHE A 100 -7.22 -8.72 11.02
C PHE A 100 -8.44 -8.23 10.24
N GLU A 101 -8.39 -8.27 8.91
CA GLU A 101 -9.53 -7.93 8.05
C GLU A 101 -10.05 -6.48 8.26
N LEU A 102 -9.19 -5.57 8.73
CA LEU A 102 -9.56 -4.18 8.98
C LEU A 102 -9.90 -3.43 7.68
N ASN A 103 -9.31 -3.86 6.56
CA ASN A 103 -9.66 -3.40 5.22
C ASN A 103 -11.17 -3.57 4.93
N TYR A 104 -11.79 -4.66 5.39
CA TYR A 104 -13.23 -4.89 5.23
C TYR A 104 -14.09 -4.04 6.19
N GLN A 105 -13.51 -3.46 7.24
CA GLN A 105 -14.21 -2.49 8.06
C GLN A 105 -14.20 -1.11 7.40
N ILE A 106 -13.06 -0.72 6.82
CA ILE A 106 -12.89 0.56 6.13
C ILE A 106 -13.76 0.64 4.86
N ILE A 107 -14.02 -0.48 4.20
CA ILE A 107 -14.77 -0.50 2.94
C ILE A 107 -16.29 -0.30 3.11
N LYS A 108 -16.85 -0.55 4.29
CA LYS A 108 -18.30 -0.50 4.57
C LYS A 108 -19.04 0.79 4.20
N PRO A 109 -18.48 2.01 4.37
CA PRO A 109 -19.16 3.24 4.00
C PRO A 109 -19.13 3.52 2.49
N LEU A 110 -18.41 2.72 1.71
CA LEU A 110 -18.34 2.86 0.25
C LEU A 110 -19.50 2.13 -0.44
N VAL A 111 -19.68 2.48 -1.69
CA VAL A 111 -20.84 2.17 -2.51
C VAL A 111 -20.45 1.12 -3.55
N PHE A 112 -21.14 -0.02 -3.62
CA PHE A 112 -20.78 -1.13 -4.52
C PHE A 112 -21.86 -1.54 -5.53
N TYR A 113 -22.97 -0.81 -5.58
CA TYR A 113 -24.14 -1.10 -6.43
C TYR A 113 -23.91 -0.84 -7.92
#